data_AF-A0A538ESM7-F1
#
_entry.id   AF-A0A538ESM7-F1
#
_cell.length_a   1.000
_cell.length_b   1.000
_cell.length_c   1.000
_cell.angle_alpha   90.00
_cell.angle_beta   90.00
_cell.angle_gamma   90.00
#
_symmetry.space_group_name_H-M   'P 1'
#
loop_
_entity.id
_entity.type
_entity.pdbx_description
1 polymer ?
#
loop_
_entity_poly.entity_id
_entity_poly.type
_entity_poly.pdbx_seq_one_letter_code
_entity_poly.pdbx_strand_id
1 'polypeptide(L)'
;MAVDEYGLLCTELASATAQRDADVRAAEQSYVDCVAALTADITSAEAALSTVDIQVRAARRRVGRIDAHATTLWGRAADVLGRRVGALPGPILSTVDAEPATALRQVDTVLRRYRLGPVPVRLPRRFVVALPLLGAVGAVPVVGAGHALGIGLLSLVLAPFPGLLAARTLAHRRYAGWLDVGAVALTVFGALLGAGAALVMTS
;
A
#
# COMPACT_ATOMS: atom_id res chain seq x y z
N MET A 1 -63.96 -68.36 -30.62
CA MET A 1 -62.75 -67.69 -31.15
C MET A 1 -62.81 -66.17 -30.98
N ALA A 2 -63.82 -65.45 -31.48
CA ALA A 2 -63.91 -63.98 -31.33
C ALA A 2 -64.08 -63.46 -29.88
N VAL A 3 -64.67 -64.25 -28.98
CA VAL A 3 -64.89 -63.84 -27.57
C VAL A 3 -63.59 -63.85 -26.76
N ASP A 4 -62.69 -64.79 -27.03
CA ASP A 4 -61.39 -64.90 -26.35
C ASP A 4 -60.43 -63.77 -26.76
N GLU A 5 -60.46 -63.38 -28.04
CA GLU A 5 -59.68 -62.28 -28.59
C GLU A 5 -60.11 -60.91 -28.04
N TYR A 6 -61.42 -60.69 -27.90
CA TYR A 6 -61.94 -59.47 -27.26
C TYR A 6 -61.52 -59.37 -25.79
N GLY A 7 -61.56 -60.48 -25.05
CA GLY A 7 -61.08 -60.51 -23.65
C GLY A 7 -59.61 -60.12 -23.53
N LEU A 8 -58.77 -60.62 -24.45
CA LEU A 8 -57.34 -60.30 -24.51
C LEU A 8 -57.12 -58.81 -24.77
N LEU A 9 -57.82 -58.24 -25.76
CA LEU A 9 -57.77 -56.80 -26.06
C LEU A 9 -58.23 -55.93 -24.88
N CYS A 10 -59.27 -56.33 -24.14
CA CYS A 10 -59.69 -55.62 -22.94
C CYS A 10 -58.62 -55.63 -21.85
N THR A 11 -57.93 -56.77 -21.65
CA THR A 11 -56.85 -56.85 -20.66
C THR A 11 -55.63 -56.03 -21.08
N GLU A 12 -55.29 -56.04 -22.36
CA GLU A 12 -54.18 -55.24 -22.90
C GLU A 12 -54.48 -53.75 -22.75
N LEU A 13 -55.69 -53.30 -23.11
CA LEU A 13 -56.12 -51.91 -22.92
C LEU A 13 -56.07 -51.50 -21.45
N ALA A 14 -56.59 -52.33 -20.54
CA ALA A 14 -56.57 -52.06 -19.10
C ALA A 14 -55.13 -51.92 -18.56
N SER A 15 -54.22 -52.78 -19.03
CA SER A 15 -52.81 -52.72 -18.66
C SER A 15 -52.13 -51.45 -19.21
N ALA A 16 -52.42 -51.07 -20.46
CA ALA A 16 -51.88 -49.87 -21.09
C ALA A 16 -52.39 -48.59 -20.41
N THR A 17 -53.67 -48.55 -20.02
CA THR A 17 -54.23 -47.42 -19.26
C THR A 17 -53.61 -47.32 -17.86
N ALA A 18 -53.43 -48.45 -17.17
CA ALA A 18 -52.80 -48.46 -15.85
C ALA A 18 -51.33 -48.00 -15.91
N GLN A 19 -50.60 -48.41 -16.94
CA GLN A 19 -49.23 -47.95 -17.17
C GLN A 19 -49.18 -46.45 -17.45
N ARG A 20 -50.03 -45.95 -18.35
CA ARG A 20 -50.13 -44.51 -18.64
C ARG A 20 -50.43 -43.71 -17.38
N ASP A 21 -51.37 -44.14 -16.54
CA ASP A 21 -51.72 -43.44 -15.31
C ASP A 21 -50.59 -43.46 -14.28
N ALA A 22 -49.76 -44.51 -14.27
CA ALA A 22 -48.55 -44.56 -13.46
C ALA A 22 -47.48 -43.59 -13.98
N ASP A 23 -47.27 -43.55 -15.30
CA ASP A 23 -46.31 -42.65 -15.94
C ASP A 23 -46.70 -41.18 -15.75
N VAL A 24 -47.98 -40.84 -15.87
CA VAL A 24 -48.49 -39.49 -15.64
C VAL A 24 -48.28 -39.07 -14.19
N ARG A 25 -48.62 -39.92 -13.21
CA ARG A 25 -48.39 -39.63 -11.79
C ARG A 25 -46.90 -39.46 -11.48
N ALA A 26 -46.04 -40.27 -12.08
CA ALA A 26 -44.59 -40.14 -11.92
C ALA A 26 -44.07 -38.82 -12.50
N ALA A 27 -44.57 -38.41 -13.67
CA ALA A 27 -44.21 -37.13 -14.29
C ALA A 27 -44.70 -35.93 -13.49
N GLU A 28 -45.93 -35.97 -12.98
CA GLU A 28 -46.49 -34.93 -12.10
C GLU A 28 -45.67 -34.79 -10.82
N GLN A 29 -45.33 -35.91 -10.17
CA GLN A 29 -44.50 -35.90 -8.97
C GLN A 29 -43.10 -35.34 -9.27
N SER A 30 -42.47 -35.77 -10.36
CA SER A 30 -41.17 -35.25 -10.78
C SER A 30 -41.19 -33.75 -11.06
N TYR A 31 -42.28 -33.23 -11.64
CA TYR A 31 -42.46 -31.80 -11.85
C TYR A 31 -42.59 -31.04 -10.51
N VAL A 32 -43.41 -31.54 -9.58
CA VAL A 32 -43.56 -30.94 -8.25
C VAL A 32 -42.23 -30.92 -7.49
N ASP A 33 -41.49 -32.03 -7.52
CA ASP A 33 -40.19 -32.16 -6.88
C ASP A 33 -39.17 -31.19 -7.51
N CYS A 34 -39.19 -31.04 -8.84
CA CYS A 34 -38.34 -30.09 -9.55
C CYS A 34 -38.67 -28.63 -9.19
N VAL A 35 -39.94 -28.27 -9.12
CA VAL A 35 -40.37 -26.92 -8.70
C VAL A 35 -39.98 -26.65 -7.25
N ALA A 36 -40.11 -27.63 -6.36
CA ALA A 36 -39.68 -27.51 -4.97
C ALA A 36 -38.16 -27.30 -4.86
N ALA A 37 -37.37 -28.07 -5.61
CA ALA A 37 -35.92 -27.92 -5.67
C ALA A 37 -35.50 -26.54 -6.21
N LEU A 38 -36.10 -26.09 -7.32
CA LEU A 38 -35.82 -24.76 -7.90
C LEU A 38 -36.16 -23.63 -6.93
N THR A 39 -37.26 -23.76 -6.18
CA THR A 39 -37.65 -22.76 -5.18
C THR A 39 -36.67 -22.72 -4.01
N ALA A 40 -36.18 -23.87 -3.56
CA ALA A 40 -35.14 -23.95 -2.54
C ALA A 40 -33.82 -23.33 -3.05
N ASP A 41 -33.44 -23.59 -4.30
CA ASP A 41 -32.23 -23.01 -4.89
C ASP A 41 -32.33 -21.49 -5.01
N ILE A 42 -33.46 -20.96 -5.47
CA ILE A 42 -33.70 -19.51 -5.57
C ILE A 42 -33.60 -18.85 -4.19
N THR A 43 -34.30 -19.39 -3.18
CA THR A 43 -34.25 -18.82 -1.83
C THR A 43 -32.85 -18.88 -1.23
N SER A 44 -32.09 -19.94 -1.50
CA SER A 44 -30.68 -20.05 -1.08
C SER A 44 -29.79 -19.00 -1.78
N ALA A 45 -30.01 -18.76 -3.08
CA ALA A 45 -29.29 -17.78 -3.87
C ALA A 45 -29.60 -16.34 -3.41
N GLU A 46 -30.86 -16.04 -3.10
CA GLU A 46 -31.27 -14.76 -2.54
C GLU A 46 -30.63 -14.50 -1.17
N ALA A 47 -30.59 -15.52 -0.30
CA ALA A 47 -29.90 -15.42 0.99
C ALA A 47 -28.40 -15.14 0.82
N ALA A 48 -27.74 -15.82 -0.13
CA ALA A 48 -26.34 -15.58 -0.47
C ALA A 48 -26.12 -14.16 -1.01
N LEU A 49 -26.98 -13.69 -1.92
CA LEU A 49 -26.94 -12.33 -2.47
C LEU A 49 -27.10 -11.26 -1.40
N SER A 50 -28.03 -11.45 -0.45
CA SER A 50 -28.22 -10.52 0.67
C SER A 50 -26.97 -10.43 1.55
N THR A 51 -26.27 -11.55 1.76
CA THR A 51 -25.02 -11.60 2.53
C THR A 51 -23.90 -10.86 1.80
N VAL A 52 -23.76 -11.08 0.49
CA VAL A 52 -22.78 -10.38 -0.35
C VAL A 52 -23.04 -8.88 -0.36
N ASP A 53 -24.30 -8.44 -0.47
CA ASP A 53 -24.64 -7.01 -0.47
C ASP A 53 -24.27 -6.34 0.87
N ILE A 54 -24.49 -7.00 2.01
CA ILE A 54 -24.04 -6.51 3.33
C ILE A 54 -22.52 -6.33 3.34
N GLN A 55 -21.77 -7.30 2.81
CA GLN A 55 -20.31 -7.25 2.73
C GLN A 55 -19.83 -6.12 1.81
N VAL A 56 -20.45 -5.94 0.64
CA VAL A 56 -20.14 -4.85 -0.30
C VAL A 56 -20.39 -3.50 0.34
N ARG A 57 -21.51 -3.32 1.05
CA ARG A 57 -21.80 -2.08 1.80
C ARG A 57 -20.76 -1.83 2.89
N ALA A 58 -20.34 -2.86 3.61
CA ALA A 58 -19.29 -2.75 4.63
C ALA A 58 -17.93 -2.36 4.02
N ALA A 59 -17.58 -2.96 2.88
CA ALA A 59 -16.36 -2.65 2.13
C ALA A 59 -16.39 -1.20 1.63
N ARG A 60 -17.50 -0.74 1.03
CA ARG A 60 -17.68 0.66 0.60
C ARG A 60 -17.49 1.65 1.75
N ARG A 61 -18.07 1.37 2.93
CA ARG A 61 -17.86 2.19 4.13
C ARG A 61 -16.39 2.23 4.56
N ARG A 62 -15.69 1.09 4.48
CA ARG A 62 -14.27 1.01 4.84
C ARG A 62 -13.40 1.82 3.87
N VAL A 63 -13.66 1.71 2.56
CA VAL A 63 -12.97 2.48 1.53
C VAL A 63 -13.21 3.97 1.73
N GLY A 64 -14.46 4.40 1.98
CA GLY A 64 -14.76 5.81 2.26
C GLY A 64 -14.02 6.36 3.48
N ARG A 65 -13.84 5.57 4.55
CA ARG A 65 -13.02 5.98 5.70
C ARG A 65 -11.54 6.14 5.36
N ILE A 66 -10.99 5.22 4.57
CA ILE A 66 -9.60 5.26 4.11
C ILE A 66 -9.37 6.50 3.24
N ASP A 67 -10.30 6.78 2.33
CA ASP A 67 -10.24 7.93 1.43
C ASP A 67 -10.31 9.27 2.19
N ALA A 68 -11.19 9.36 3.19
CA ALA A 68 -11.25 10.52 4.08
C ALA A 68 -9.93 10.72 4.88
N HIS A 69 -9.33 9.63 5.37
CA HIS A 69 -8.03 9.68 6.06
C HIS A 69 -6.90 10.08 5.11
N ALA A 70 -6.86 9.54 3.89
CA ALA A 70 -5.89 9.89 2.87
C ALA A 70 -5.99 11.37 2.49
N THR A 71 -7.21 11.87 2.28
CA THR A 71 -7.48 13.29 2.00
C THR A 71 -6.98 14.19 3.13
N THR A 72 -7.25 13.80 4.39
CA THR A 72 -6.79 14.56 5.56
C THR A 72 -5.26 14.58 5.65
N LEU A 73 -4.60 13.43 5.43
CA LEU A 73 -3.14 13.33 5.43
C LEU A 73 -2.51 14.13 4.30
N TRP A 74 -3.12 14.11 3.11
CA TRP A 74 -2.67 14.88 1.97
C TRP A 74 -2.83 16.38 2.19
N GLY A 75 -3.93 16.83 2.81
CA GLY A 75 -4.12 18.21 3.23
C GLY A 75 -3.00 18.68 4.16
N ARG A 76 -2.71 17.91 5.22
CA ARG A 76 -1.60 18.22 6.13
C ARG A 76 -0.24 18.24 5.43
N ALA A 77 0.00 17.32 4.49
CA ALA A 77 1.23 17.28 3.71
C ALA A 77 1.35 18.51 2.81
N ALA A 78 0.25 18.95 2.19
CA ALA A 78 0.19 20.17 1.40
C ALA A 78 0.44 21.43 2.24
N ASP A 79 -0.06 21.49 3.48
CA ASP A 79 0.22 22.60 4.40
C ASP A 79 1.72 22.74 4.72
N VAL A 80 2.42 21.60 4.88
CA VAL A 80 3.85 21.58 5.22
C VAL A 80 4.75 21.80 4.00
N LEU A 81 4.37 21.26 2.84
CA LEU A 81 5.21 21.25 1.63
C LEU A 81 4.79 22.31 0.58
N GLY A 82 3.69 23.02 0.84
CA GLY A 82 3.13 24.07 -0.03
C GLY A 82 2.84 23.57 -1.44
N ARG A 83 3.11 24.42 -2.46
CA ARG A 83 2.86 24.16 -3.89
C ARG A 83 3.58 22.93 -4.49
N ARG A 84 4.41 22.21 -3.72
CA ARG A 84 5.16 21.04 -4.21
C ARG A 84 4.35 19.75 -4.14
N VAL A 85 3.32 19.70 -3.31
CA VAL A 85 2.36 18.58 -3.22
C VAL A 85 1.25 18.92 -4.19
N GLY A 86 1.26 18.31 -5.38
CA GLY A 86 0.23 18.52 -6.40
C GLY A 86 -1.16 18.10 -5.92
N ALA A 87 -2.14 18.09 -6.83
CA ALA A 87 -3.49 17.62 -6.53
C ALA A 87 -3.47 16.18 -5.96
N LEU A 88 -4.40 15.88 -5.04
CA LEU A 88 -4.60 14.54 -4.51
C LEU A 88 -4.75 13.56 -5.69
N PRO A 89 -3.96 12.47 -5.75
CA PRO A 89 -4.11 11.48 -6.81
C PRO A 89 -5.54 10.94 -6.77
N GLY A 90 -6.27 11.08 -7.88
CA GLY A 90 -7.62 10.55 -7.99
C GLY A 90 -7.65 9.03 -7.76
N PRO A 91 -8.80 8.47 -7.37
CA PRO A 91 -8.93 7.04 -7.21
C PRO A 91 -8.48 6.37 -8.52
N ILE A 92 -7.51 5.46 -8.41
CA ILE A 92 -7.14 4.61 -9.55
C ILE A 92 -8.38 3.78 -9.82
N LEU A 93 -9.15 4.19 -10.84
CA LEU A 93 -10.24 3.41 -11.40
C LEU A 93 -9.59 2.19 -12.09
N SER A 94 -9.11 1.27 -11.27
CA SER A 94 -8.82 -0.09 -11.65
C SER A 94 -10.17 -0.64 -12.06
N THR A 95 -10.42 -0.64 -13.37
CA THR A 95 -11.55 -1.32 -13.99
C THR A 95 -11.61 -2.73 -13.41
N VAL A 96 -12.82 -3.28 -13.28
CA VAL A 96 -13.13 -4.54 -12.59
C VAL A 96 -12.26 -5.73 -13.05
N ASP A 97 -11.62 -5.63 -14.23
CA ASP A 97 -10.70 -6.62 -14.80
C ASP A 97 -9.23 -6.52 -14.37
N ALA A 98 -8.81 -5.43 -13.72
CA ALA A 98 -7.42 -5.27 -13.30
C ALA A 98 -7.21 -5.93 -11.94
N GLU A 99 -6.47 -7.04 -11.96
CA GLU A 99 -6.15 -7.88 -10.81
C GLU A 99 -5.65 -7.00 -9.63
N PRO A 100 -6.33 -6.99 -8.47
CA PRO A 100 -6.07 -6.06 -7.37
C PRO A 100 -4.65 -6.19 -6.79
N ALA A 101 -4.03 -7.35 -7.00
CA ALA A 101 -2.62 -7.60 -6.66
C ALA A 101 -1.65 -6.67 -7.41
N THR A 102 -2.02 -6.18 -8.59
CA THR A 102 -1.16 -5.33 -9.43
C THR A 102 -1.13 -3.90 -8.90
N ALA A 103 -2.30 -3.35 -8.53
CA ALA A 103 -2.40 -2.04 -7.89
C ALA A 103 -1.73 -2.03 -6.50
N LEU A 104 -1.90 -3.11 -5.72
CA LEU A 104 -1.24 -3.27 -4.42
C LEU A 104 0.28 -3.43 -4.56
N ARG A 105 0.78 -4.14 -5.57
CA ARG A 105 2.22 -4.22 -5.88
C ARG A 105 2.79 -2.88 -6.30
N GLN A 106 2.02 -2.05 -7.00
CA GLN A 106 2.43 -0.71 -7.39
C GLN A 106 2.46 0.25 -6.19
N VAL A 107 1.49 0.15 -5.28
CA VAL A 107 1.49 0.88 -4.01
C VAL A 107 2.62 0.41 -3.09
N ASP A 108 2.89 -0.90 -3.01
CA ASP A 108 4.00 -1.45 -2.23
C ASP A 108 5.37 -1.05 -2.81
N THR A 109 5.52 -0.96 -4.13
CA THR A 109 6.75 -0.42 -4.75
C THR A 109 6.94 1.07 -4.51
N VAL A 110 5.86 1.86 -4.54
CA VAL A 110 5.91 3.29 -4.16
C VAL A 110 6.21 3.45 -2.67
N LEU A 111 5.54 2.70 -1.80
CA LEU A 111 5.78 2.71 -0.36
C LEU A 111 7.18 2.20 -0.01
N ARG A 112 7.70 1.14 -0.67
CA ARG A 112 9.10 0.71 -0.54
C ARG A 112 10.06 1.80 -0.98
N ARG A 113 9.76 2.52 -2.07
CA ARG A 113 10.56 3.66 -2.54
C ARG A 113 10.57 4.83 -1.55
N TYR A 114 9.51 5.00 -0.74
CA TYR A 114 9.48 5.97 0.37
C TYR A 114 10.08 5.43 1.69
N ARG A 115 9.91 4.13 1.99
CA ARG A 115 10.44 3.46 3.19
C ARG A 115 11.95 3.25 3.14
N LEU A 116 12.51 3.09 1.95
CA LEU A 116 13.96 2.99 1.72
C LEU A 116 14.69 4.35 1.75
N GLY A 117 13.99 5.42 2.13
CA GLY A 117 14.52 6.79 2.11
C GLY A 117 14.35 7.45 0.75
N PRO A 118 14.18 8.79 0.70
CA PRO A 118 13.96 9.52 -0.53
C PRO A 118 15.14 9.30 -1.47
N VAL A 119 14.84 8.84 -2.69
CA VAL A 119 15.81 8.69 -3.78
C VAL A 119 16.71 9.92 -3.84
N PRO A 120 18.05 9.76 -3.82
CA PRO A 120 18.96 10.88 -3.72
C PRO A 120 18.75 11.83 -4.89
N VAL A 121 18.29 13.04 -4.57
CA VAL A 121 18.35 14.15 -5.52
C VAL A 121 19.83 14.33 -5.80
N ARG A 122 20.25 14.10 -7.06
CA ARG A 122 21.64 14.32 -7.51
C ARG A 122 22.02 15.76 -7.16
N LEU A 123 22.71 15.92 -6.03
CA LEU A 123 23.28 17.20 -5.62
C LEU A 123 24.29 17.61 -6.71
N PRO A 124 24.25 18.85 -7.21
CA PRO A 124 25.21 19.31 -8.20
C PRO A 124 26.63 19.06 -7.68
N ARG A 125 27.52 18.54 -8.54
CA ARG A 125 28.87 18.06 -8.17
C ARG A 125 29.67 19.04 -7.30
N ARG A 126 29.44 20.35 -7.46
CA ARG A 126 30.06 21.43 -6.65
C ARG A 126 29.65 21.39 -5.17
N PHE A 127 28.43 20.96 -4.86
CA PHE A 127 27.93 20.86 -3.48
C PHE A 127 28.54 19.67 -2.74
N VAL A 128 28.70 18.53 -3.42
CA VAL A 128 29.38 17.35 -2.87
C VAL A 128 30.82 17.68 -2.46
N VAL A 129 31.52 18.50 -3.24
CA VAL A 129 32.90 18.93 -2.92
C VAL A 129 32.95 19.93 -1.74
N ALA A 130 31.89 20.71 -1.51
CA ALA A 130 31.85 21.71 -0.44
C ALA A 130 31.47 21.15 0.94
N LEU A 131 30.86 19.97 0.99
CA LEU A 131 30.44 19.31 2.24
C LEU A 131 31.57 19.02 3.24
N PRO A 132 32.74 18.49 2.84
CA PRO A 132 33.82 18.23 3.79
C PRO A 132 34.41 19.53 4.36
N LEU A 133 34.44 20.61 3.59
CA LEU A 133 34.85 21.94 4.06
C LEU A 133 33.89 22.50 5.12
N LEU A 134 32.58 22.32 4.92
CA LEU A 134 31.56 22.69 5.91
C LEU A 134 31.67 21.90 7.21
N GLY A 135 31.98 20.60 7.12
CA GLY A 135 32.29 19.76 8.27
C GLY A 135 33.53 20.24 9.03
N ALA A 136 34.61 20.54 8.31
CA ALA A 136 35.86 21.00 8.91
C ALA A 136 35.72 22.37 9.60
N VAL A 137 35.10 23.35 8.95
CA VAL A 137 34.90 24.71 9.50
C VAL A 137 34.03 24.69 10.77
N GLY A 138 33.03 23.81 10.84
CA GLY A 138 32.19 23.65 12.03
C GLY A 138 32.89 22.93 13.20
N ALA A 139 33.85 22.05 12.91
CA ALA A 139 34.55 21.24 13.91
C ALA A 139 35.66 22.01 14.65
N VAL A 140 36.38 22.89 13.95
CA VAL A 140 37.51 23.67 14.50
C VAL A 140 37.16 24.45 15.79
N PRO A 141 36.09 25.25 15.86
CA PRO A 141 35.76 26.01 17.08
C PRO A 141 35.29 25.11 18.24
N VAL A 142 34.65 23.97 17.95
CA VAL A 142 34.17 23.03 18.97
C VAL A 142 35.32 22.27 19.62
N VAL A 143 36.29 21.83 18.82
CA VAL A 143 37.49 21.16 19.34
C VAL A 143 38.38 22.16 20.07
N GLY A 144 38.56 23.37 19.56
CA GLY A 144 39.33 24.43 20.25
C GLY A 144 38.73 24.82 21.60
N ALA A 145 37.41 25.07 21.66
CA ALA A 145 36.72 25.36 22.92
C ALA A 145 36.72 24.17 23.88
N GLY A 146 36.58 22.97 23.33
CA GLY A 146 36.62 21.71 24.07
C GLY A 146 37.96 21.42 24.74
N HIS A 147 39.04 21.69 24.03
CA HIS A 147 40.40 21.55 24.52
C HIS A 147 40.70 22.57 25.63
N ALA A 148 40.30 23.84 25.44
CA ALA A 148 40.46 24.90 26.43
C ALA A 148 39.70 24.62 27.75
N LEU A 149 38.59 23.86 27.69
CA LEU A 149 37.78 23.48 28.85
C LEU A 149 38.19 22.13 29.48
N GLY A 150 39.24 21.47 28.97
CA GLY A 150 39.72 20.19 29.48
C GLY A 150 38.84 18.98 29.12
N ILE A 151 37.93 19.12 28.16
CA ILE A 151 36.94 18.08 27.77
C ILE A 151 37.17 17.60 26.32
N GLY A 152 38.40 17.69 25.82
CA GLY A 152 38.74 17.53 24.41
C GLY A 152 38.24 16.23 23.76
N LEU A 153 38.15 15.14 24.51
CA LEU A 153 37.68 13.84 24.02
C LEU A 153 36.16 13.82 23.75
N LEU A 154 35.35 14.48 24.59
CA LEU A 154 33.90 14.66 24.37
C LEU A 154 33.63 15.67 23.26
N SER A 155 34.48 16.68 23.13
CA SER A 155 34.36 17.69 22.08
C SER A 155 34.62 17.11 20.69
N LEU A 156 35.43 16.05 20.58
CA LEU A 156 35.63 15.29 19.34
C LEU A 156 34.36 14.57 18.89
N VAL A 157 33.55 14.08 19.84
CA VAL A 157 32.25 13.44 19.57
C VAL A 157 31.21 14.46 19.13
N LEU A 158 31.29 15.69 19.65
CA LEU A 158 30.38 16.79 19.30
C LEU A 158 30.78 17.56 18.04
N ALA A 159 32.04 17.48 17.61
CA ALA A 159 32.61 18.19 16.47
C ALA A 159 31.86 18.07 15.12
N PRO A 160 31.23 16.94 14.74
CA PRO A 160 30.54 16.83 13.45
C PRO A 160 29.13 17.44 13.44
N PHE A 161 28.51 17.69 14.60
CA PHE A 161 27.12 18.15 14.71
C PHE A 161 26.89 19.57 14.16
N PRO A 162 27.73 20.59 14.43
CA PRO A 162 27.56 21.93 13.88
C PRO A 162 27.66 21.95 12.35
N GLY A 163 28.63 21.21 11.80
CA GLY A 163 28.83 21.07 10.36
C GLY A 163 27.65 20.38 9.66
N LEU A 164 27.09 19.36 10.30
CA LEU A 164 25.88 18.66 9.84
C LEU A 164 24.63 19.55 9.86
N LEU A 165 24.44 20.36 10.91
CA LEU A 165 23.32 21.30 11.01
C LEU A 165 23.42 22.42 9.97
N ALA A 166 24.62 22.97 9.76
CA ALA A 166 24.87 23.96 8.71
C ALA A 166 24.65 23.37 7.31
N ALA A 167 25.15 22.16 7.04
CA ALA A 167 24.93 21.49 5.76
C ALA A 167 23.44 21.18 5.53
N ARG A 168 22.72 20.74 6.56
CA ARG A 168 21.27 20.47 6.52
C ARG A 168 20.45 21.72 6.23
N THR A 169 20.70 22.82 6.93
CA THR A 169 19.98 24.07 6.70
C THR A 169 20.24 24.64 5.32
N LEU A 170 21.49 24.56 4.82
CA LEU A 170 21.87 25.03 3.49
C LEU A 170 21.23 24.16 2.38
N ALA A 171 21.24 22.84 2.53
CA ALA A 171 20.60 21.91 1.60
C ALA A 171 19.08 22.09 1.55
N HIS A 172 18.46 22.31 2.71
CA HIS A 172 17.02 22.51 2.81
C HIS A 172 16.58 23.83 2.19
N ARG A 173 17.32 24.93 2.44
CA ARG A 173 17.03 26.25 1.85
C ARG A 173 17.24 26.31 0.34
N ARG A 174 18.27 25.63 -0.19
CA ARG A 174 18.67 25.81 -1.60
C ARG A 174 18.10 24.76 -2.56
N TYR A 175 17.85 23.54 -2.07
CA TYR A 175 17.41 22.43 -2.93
C TYR A 175 16.13 21.75 -2.48
N ALA A 176 15.60 22.10 -1.29
CA ALA A 176 14.43 21.45 -0.69
C ALA A 176 14.51 19.91 -0.73
N GLY A 177 15.73 19.39 -0.69
CA GLY A 177 16.08 17.98 -0.65
C GLY A 177 16.65 17.63 0.72
N TRP A 178 16.50 16.37 1.11
CA TRP A 178 17.12 15.81 2.31
C TRP A 178 18.57 15.42 1.99
N LEU A 179 19.50 15.59 2.94
CA LEU A 179 20.87 15.11 2.74
C LEU A 179 20.86 13.59 2.59
N ASP A 180 21.45 13.12 1.50
CA ASP A 180 21.70 11.71 1.26
C ASP A 180 22.67 11.13 2.31
N VAL A 181 22.60 9.83 2.59
CA VAL A 181 23.46 9.14 3.57
C VAL A 181 24.95 9.33 3.22
N GLY A 182 25.29 9.35 1.93
CA GLY A 182 26.63 9.66 1.45
C GLY A 182 27.07 11.10 1.73
N ALA A 183 26.13 12.04 1.72
CA ALA A 183 26.40 13.44 2.07
C ALA A 183 26.65 13.59 3.58
N VAL A 184 25.86 12.91 4.42
CA VAL A 184 26.11 12.84 5.88
C VAL A 184 27.50 12.25 6.16
N ALA A 185 27.85 11.14 5.51
CA ALA A 185 29.17 10.53 5.66
C ALA A 185 30.31 11.48 5.27
N LEU A 186 30.16 12.24 4.18
CA LEU A 186 31.17 13.21 3.72
C LEU A 186 31.33 14.40 4.67
N THR A 187 30.24 14.90 5.26
CA THR A 187 30.32 15.94 6.30
C THR A 187 30.99 15.45 7.56
N VAL A 188 30.70 14.22 7.99
CA VAL A 188 31.32 13.61 9.17
C VAL A 188 32.82 13.38 8.92
N PHE A 189 33.18 12.90 7.73
CA PHE A 189 34.57 12.72 7.33
C PHE A 189 35.35 14.03 7.30
N GLY A 190 34.77 15.11 6.74
CA GLY A 190 35.37 16.44 6.77
C GLY A 190 35.53 17.02 8.19
N ALA A 191 34.55 16.78 9.06
CA ALA A 191 34.62 17.18 10.46
C ALA A 191 35.71 16.43 11.24
N LEU A 192 35.88 15.13 10.99
CA LEU A 192 36.96 14.32 11.57
C LEU A 192 38.34 14.80 11.12
N LEU A 193 38.51 15.10 9.83
CA LEU A 193 39.77 15.65 9.31
C LEU A 193 40.08 17.04 9.89
N GLY A 194 39.07 17.93 9.98
CA GLY A 194 39.22 19.25 10.59
C GLY A 194 39.53 19.19 12.09
N ALA A 195 38.86 18.28 12.82
CA ALA A 195 39.12 18.04 14.23
C ALA A 195 40.54 17.51 14.47
N GLY A 196 41.01 16.57 13.63
CA GLY A 196 42.37 16.04 13.68
C GLY A 196 43.42 17.12 13.42
N ALA A 197 43.22 17.98 12.42
CA ALA A 197 44.12 19.09 12.13
C ALA A 197 44.16 20.13 13.26
N ALA A 198 43.01 20.47 13.85
CA ALA A 198 42.93 21.38 14.99
C ALA A 198 43.65 20.82 16.22
N LEU A 199 43.50 19.51 16.50
CA LEU A 199 44.16 18.85 17.62
C LEU A 199 45.69 18.91 17.50
N VAL A 200 46.23 18.65 16.30
CA VAL A 200 47.67 18.71 16.00
C VAL A 200 48.23 20.13 16.11
N MET A 201 47.43 21.16 15.84
CA MET A 201 47.85 22.57 16.02
C MET A 201 47.78 23.04 17.47
N THR A 202 47.00 22.37 18.32
CA THR A 202 46.84 22.72 19.75
C THR A 202 47.71 21.89 20.71
N SER A 203 48.34 20.81 20.22
CA SER A 203 49.33 19.99 20.95
C SER A 203 50.75 20.52 20.76
#